data_AF-A0A7C5T8W9-F1
#
_entry.id   AF-A0A7C5T8W9-F1
#
_cell.length_a   1.000
_cell.length_b   1.000
_cell.length_c   1.000
_cell.angle_alpha   90.00
_cell.angle_beta   90.00
_cell.angle_gamma   90.00
#
_symmetry.space_group_name_H-M   'P 1'
#
loop_
_entity.id
_entity.type
_entity.pdbx_description
1 polymer ?
#
loop_
_entity_poly.entity_id
_entity_poly.type
_entity_poly.pdbx_seq_one_letter_code
_entity_poly.pdbx_strand_id
1 'polypeptide(L)'
;MDPYNALSQLKKLVDDCDEAINEGKLAIATKDVDLVAKFLASAKSIYERLYPFVEEIKNIIENYGDEDRLLKYVSVYYRVLTLVSVPYVVLILKNLEGFLGKQGHIDKIEEVKRIITGFEQVLSTLKQR
;
A
#
# COMPACT_ATOMS: atom_id res chain seq x y z
N MET A 1 12.29 9.19 13.54
CA MET A 1 10.98 9.88 13.53
C MET A 1 10.33 9.79 14.91
N ASP A 2 9.52 10.78 15.32
CA ASP A 2 8.75 10.73 16.58
C ASP A 2 7.39 10.00 16.38
N PRO A 3 6.77 9.50 17.46
CA PRO A 3 5.51 8.75 17.37
C PRO A 3 4.33 9.54 16.75
N TYR A 4 4.26 10.87 16.90
CA TYR A 4 3.17 11.68 16.34
C TYR A 4 3.29 11.79 14.82
N ASN A 5 4.50 12.05 14.34
CA ASN A 5 4.78 12.04 12.91
C ASN A 5 4.52 10.65 12.30
N ALA A 6 4.93 9.57 12.99
CA ALA A 6 4.65 8.21 12.55
C ALA A 6 3.14 7.94 12.43
N LEU A 7 2.35 8.35 13.42
CA LEU A 7 0.90 8.24 13.38
C LEU A 7 0.29 9.01 12.20
N SER A 8 0.70 10.26 12.00
CA SER A 8 0.18 11.09 10.91
C SER A 8 0.49 10.50 9.54
N GLN A 9 1.71 9.98 9.34
CA GLN A 9 2.11 9.36 8.07
C GLN A 9 1.42 8.03 7.84
N LEU A 10 1.31 7.18 8.87
CA LEU A 10 0.56 5.92 8.79
C LEU A 10 -0.91 6.16 8.43
N LYS A 11 -1.56 7.12 9.08
CA LYS A 11 -2.94 7.47 8.77
C LYS A 11 -3.09 7.91 7.32
N LYS A 12 -2.22 8.82 6.86
CA LYS A 12 -2.22 9.28 5.48
C LYS A 12 -2.03 8.13 4.50
N LEU A 13 -1.12 7.20 4.77
CA LEU A 13 -0.89 6.04 3.91
C LEU A 13 -2.09 5.10 3.86
N VAL A 14 -2.78 4.90 4.98
CA VAL A 14 -4.04 4.13 5.01
C VAL A 14 -5.12 4.84 4.18
N ASP A 15 -5.29 6.15 4.35
CA ASP A 15 -6.25 6.94 3.58
C ASP A 15 -5.93 6.88 2.06
N ASP A 16 -4.65 7.05 1.70
CA ASP A 16 -4.18 6.96 0.30
C ASP A 16 -4.41 5.55 -0.28
N CYS A 17 -4.20 4.49 0.51
CA CYS A 17 -4.53 3.13 0.08
C CYS A 17 -6.01 2.96 -0.18
N ASP A 18 -6.89 3.48 0.69
CA ASP A 18 -8.34 3.37 0.53
C ASP A 18 -8.81 4.12 -0.74
N GLU A 19 -8.26 5.30 -1.00
CA GLU A 19 -8.49 6.03 -2.26
C GLU A 19 -8.05 5.21 -3.47
N ALA A 20 -6.82 4.69 -3.47
CA ALA A 20 -6.31 3.86 -4.56
C ALA A 20 -7.13 2.58 -4.77
N ILE A 21 -7.60 1.93 -3.69
CA ILE A 21 -8.48 0.76 -3.76
C ILE A 21 -9.79 1.11 -4.47
N ASN A 22 -10.39 2.26 -4.15
CA ASN A 22 -11.63 2.71 -4.79
C ASN A 22 -11.40 3.03 -6.27
N GLU A 23 -10.29 3.69 -6.61
CA GLU A 23 -9.90 3.96 -8.00
C GLU A 23 -9.70 2.66 -8.80
N GLY A 24 -8.95 1.71 -8.25
CA GLY A 24 -8.67 0.44 -8.93
C GLY A 24 -9.92 -0.44 -9.09
N LYS A 25 -10.83 -0.44 -8.10
CA LYS A 25 -12.14 -1.10 -8.23
C LYS A 25 -12.96 -0.49 -9.37
N LEU A 26 -13.01 0.84 -9.43
CA LEU A 26 -13.75 1.55 -10.46
C LEU A 26 -13.15 1.26 -11.85
N ALA A 27 -11.82 1.34 -11.98
CA ALA A 27 -11.11 1.06 -13.22
C ALA A 27 -11.42 -0.35 -13.77
N ILE A 28 -11.42 -1.37 -12.90
CA ILE A 28 -11.77 -2.75 -13.29
C ILE A 28 -13.25 -2.85 -13.70
N ALA A 29 -14.15 -2.22 -12.96
CA ALA A 29 -15.59 -2.28 -13.23
C ALA A 29 -15.98 -1.59 -14.55
N THR A 30 -15.38 -0.43 -14.84
CA THR A 30 -15.67 0.35 -16.05
C THR A 30 -14.81 -0.06 -17.25
N LYS A 31 -13.73 -0.83 -17.02
CA LYS A 31 -12.70 -1.16 -18.02
C LYS A 31 -12.06 0.08 -18.64
N ASP A 32 -12.01 1.16 -17.87
CA ASP A 32 -11.49 2.46 -18.30
C ASP A 32 -9.97 2.49 -18.15
N VAL A 33 -9.28 2.65 -19.27
CA VAL A 33 -7.82 2.60 -19.38
C VAL A 33 -7.13 3.81 -18.72
N ASP A 34 -7.82 4.95 -18.62
CA ASP A 34 -7.31 6.15 -17.97
C ASP A 34 -7.40 6.01 -16.44
N LEU A 35 -8.51 5.43 -15.95
CA LEU A 35 -8.63 5.07 -14.53
C LEU A 35 -7.61 4.01 -14.12
N VAL A 36 -7.29 3.07 -15.02
CA VAL A 36 -6.19 2.12 -14.81
C VAL A 36 -4.86 2.86 -14.64
N ALA A 37 -4.54 3.79 -15.53
CA ALA A 37 -3.29 4.55 -15.43
C ALA A 37 -3.21 5.37 -14.14
N LYS A 38 -4.33 5.99 -13.74
CA LYS A 38 -4.43 6.73 -12.47
C LYS A 38 -4.18 5.82 -11.27
N PHE A 39 -4.85 4.67 -11.22
CA PHE A 39 -4.65 3.68 -10.15
C PHE A 39 -3.20 3.19 -10.07
N LEU A 40 -2.55 2.90 -11.20
CA LEU A 40 -1.14 2.49 -11.22
C LEU A 40 -0.22 3.58 -10.69
N ALA A 41 -0.46 4.84 -11.05
CA ALA A 41 0.30 5.97 -10.52
C ALA A 41 0.11 6.14 -9.00
N SER A 42 -1.13 6.02 -8.51
CA SER A 42 -1.46 6.06 -7.08
C SER A 42 -0.78 4.91 -6.32
N ALA A 43 -0.92 3.68 -6.80
CA ALA A 43 -0.30 2.48 -6.23
C ALA A 43 1.23 2.60 -6.20
N LYS A 44 1.82 3.16 -7.27
CA LYS A 44 3.25 3.43 -7.36
C LYS A 44 3.71 4.40 -6.28
N SER A 45 3.05 5.56 -6.19
CA SER A 45 3.36 6.56 -5.18
C SER A 45 3.24 6.03 -3.75
N ILE A 46 2.27 5.15 -3.49
CA ILE A 46 2.09 4.52 -2.18
C ILE A 46 3.27 3.62 -1.84
N TYR A 47 3.68 2.70 -2.72
CA TYR A 47 4.81 1.81 -2.38
C TYR A 47 6.13 2.57 -2.24
N GLU A 48 6.37 3.59 -3.08
CA GLU A 48 7.60 4.40 -3.01
C GLU A 48 7.72 5.17 -1.69
N ARG A 49 6.58 5.58 -1.13
CA ARG A 49 6.53 6.24 0.20
C ARG A 49 6.59 5.25 1.35
N LEU A 50 6.01 4.06 1.18
CA LEU A 50 6.09 2.99 2.18
C LEU A 50 7.50 2.45 2.37
N TYR A 51 8.21 2.21 1.27
CA TYR A 51 9.52 1.54 1.28
C TYR A 51 10.54 2.13 2.27
N PRO A 52 10.84 3.46 2.26
CA PRO A 52 11.76 4.04 3.23
C PRO A 52 11.17 4.14 4.64
N PHE A 53 9.84 4.15 4.76
CA PHE A 53 9.13 4.44 6.01
C PHE A 53 8.93 3.20 6.90
N VAL A 54 8.84 2.01 6.31
CA VAL A 54 8.55 0.77 7.03
C VAL A 54 9.53 0.48 8.18
N GLU A 55 10.83 0.61 7.93
CA GLU A 55 11.86 0.34 8.95
C GLU A 55 11.78 1.34 10.10
N GLU A 56 11.51 2.62 9.79
CA GLU A 56 11.38 3.65 10.82
C GLU A 56 10.17 3.40 11.74
N ILE A 57 9.04 2.98 11.17
CA ILE A 57 7.85 2.64 11.98
C ILE A 57 8.11 1.44 12.87
N LYS A 58 8.74 0.39 12.34
CA LYS A 58 9.08 -0.81 13.13
C LYS A 58 9.93 -0.44 14.33
N ASN A 59 10.99 0.36 14.10
CA ASN A 59 11.84 0.86 15.16
C ASN A 59 11.05 1.66 16.22
N ILE A 60 10.04 2.45 15.83
CA ILE A 60 9.21 3.18 16.81
C ILE A 60 8.32 2.23 17.61
N ILE A 61 7.74 1.21 16.97
CA ILE A 61 6.88 0.25 17.66
C ILE A 61 7.71 -0.62 18.62
N GLU A 62 8.95 -0.96 18.26
CA GLU A 62 9.83 -1.84 19.06
C GLU A 62 10.52 -1.11 20.22
N ASN A 63 10.91 0.16 20.03
CA ASN A 63 11.74 0.88 21.01
C ASN A 63 10.93 1.68 22.05
N TYR A 64 9.62 1.83 21.87
CA TYR A 64 8.78 2.59 22.80
C TYR A 64 7.84 1.67 23.59
N GLY A 65 7.73 1.88 24.90
CA GLY A 65 6.95 1.03 25.80
C GLY A 65 5.42 1.16 25.64
N ASP A 66 4.71 0.04 25.78
CA ASP A 66 3.26 -0.16 25.56
C ASP A 66 2.29 0.78 26.35
N GLU A 67 2.80 1.58 27.28
CA GLU A 67 1.99 2.47 28.13
C GLU A 67 1.58 3.77 27.45
N ASP A 68 2.24 4.17 26.35
CA ASP A 68 1.88 5.37 25.60
C ASP A 68 0.62 5.14 24.73
N ARG A 69 -0.42 5.95 24.98
CA ARG A 69 -1.66 5.91 24.19
C ARG A 69 -1.39 6.15 22.71
N LEU A 70 -0.40 6.98 22.38
CA LEU A 70 -0.10 7.34 21.00
C LEU A 70 0.48 6.15 20.22
N LEU A 71 1.32 5.33 20.86
CA LEU A 71 1.85 4.10 20.27
C LEU A 71 0.77 3.07 19.98
N LYS A 72 -0.28 3.02 20.80
CA LYS A 72 -1.44 2.15 20.52
C LYS A 72 -2.09 2.54 19.19
N TYR A 73 -2.23 3.83 18.91
CA TYR A 73 -2.75 4.29 17.62
C TYR A 73 -1.77 3.99 16.48
N VAL A 74 -0.47 4.23 16.66
CA VAL A 74 0.57 3.85 15.68
C VAL A 74 0.48 2.36 15.36
N SER A 75 0.40 1.50 16.37
CA SER A 75 0.28 0.05 16.22
C SER A 75 -1.02 -0.36 15.49
N VAL A 76 -2.15 0.28 15.79
CA VAL A 76 -3.41 0.03 15.09
C VAL A 76 -3.29 0.36 13.60
N TYR A 77 -2.84 1.57 13.26
CA TYR A 77 -2.70 1.96 11.85
C TYR A 77 -1.64 1.13 11.11
N TYR A 78 -0.55 0.78 11.78
CA TYR A 78 0.45 -0.15 11.26
C TYR A 78 -0.17 -1.51 10.90
N ARG A 79 -1.01 -2.06 11.78
CA ARG A 79 -1.72 -3.33 11.53
C ARG A 79 -2.75 -3.21 10.42
N VAL A 80 -3.50 -2.11 10.36
CA VAL A 80 -4.44 -1.84 9.25
C VAL A 80 -3.69 -1.82 7.92
N LEU A 81 -2.60 -1.06 7.85
CA LEU A 81 -1.77 -0.96 6.66
C LEU A 81 -1.21 -2.33 6.23
N THR A 82 -0.64 -3.09 7.18
CA THR A 82 0.05 -4.37 6.93
C THR A 82 -0.90 -5.52 6.61
N LEU A 83 -2.04 -5.59 7.29
CA LEU A 83 -2.96 -6.74 7.22
C LEU A 83 -4.14 -6.50 6.29
N VAL A 84 -4.49 -5.25 5.99
CA VAL A 84 -5.68 -4.89 5.24
C VAL A 84 -5.33 -4.05 4.01
N SER A 85 -4.87 -2.82 4.20
CA SER A 85 -4.77 -1.84 3.11
C SER A 85 -3.79 -2.26 2.02
N VAL A 86 -2.53 -2.56 2.36
CA VAL A 86 -1.52 -2.99 1.37
C VAL A 86 -1.89 -4.32 0.72
N PRO A 87 -2.29 -5.38 1.46
CA PRO A 87 -2.77 -6.62 0.84
C PRO A 87 -3.93 -6.41 -0.14
N TYR A 88 -4.83 -5.48 0.15
CA TYR A 88 -5.97 -5.22 -0.73
C TYR A 88 -5.56 -4.46 -2.00
N VAL A 89 -4.65 -3.48 -1.91
CA VAL A 89 -4.05 -2.85 -3.10
C VAL A 89 -3.40 -3.91 -4.01
N VAL A 90 -2.63 -4.84 -3.43
CA VAL A 90 -2.01 -5.95 -4.18
C VAL A 90 -3.06 -6.84 -4.83
N LEU A 91 -4.15 -7.16 -4.14
CA LEU A 91 -5.24 -7.96 -4.72
C LEU A 91 -5.88 -7.26 -5.93
N ILE A 92 -6.11 -5.95 -5.85
CA ILE A 92 -6.65 -5.17 -6.98
C ILE A 92 -5.65 -5.15 -8.15
N LEU A 93 -4.35 -4.99 -7.89
CA LEU A 93 -3.31 -5.08 -8.91
C LEU A 93 -3.29 -6.46 -9.60
N LYS A 94 -3.40 -7.56 -8.85
CA LYS A 94 -3.47 -8.92 -9.41
C LYS A 94 -4.71 -9.13 -10.28
N ASN A 95 -5.86 -8.59 -9.87
CA ASN A 95 -7.08 -8.61 -10.70
C ASN A 95 -6.91 -7.79 -11.98
N LEU A 96 -6.25 -6.64 -11.88
CA LEU A 96 -5.96 -5.76 -13.01
C LEU A 96 -5.00 -6.43 -14.01
N GLU A 97 -3.98 -7.13 -13.54
CA GLU A 97 -3.07 -7.92 -14.38
C GLU A 97 -3.83 -8.90 -15.28
N GLY A 98 -4.75 -9.67 -14.69
CA GLY A 98 -5.59 -10.63 -15.43
C GLY A 98 -6.54 -9.96 -16.43
N PHE A 99 -7.02 -8.76 -16.12
CA PHE A 99 -7.83 -7.96 -17.03
C PHE A 99 -7.01 -7.44 -18.23
N LEU A 100 -5.84 -6.83 -17.97
CA LEU A 100 -4.96 -6.28 -18.99
C LEU A 100 -4.41 -7.37 -19.92
N GLY A 101 -4.12 -8.56 -19.38
CA GLY A 101 -3.72 -9.74 -20.15
C GLY A 101 -4.76 -10.14 -21.20
N LYS A 102 -6.05 -10.06 -20.88
CA LYS A 102 -7.14 -10.36 -21.83
C LYS A 102 -7.30 -9.29 -22.91
N GLN A 103 -6.85 -8.06 -22.66
CA GLN A 103 -6.92 -6.94 -23.61
C GLN A 103 -5.63 -6.77 -24.43
N GLY A 104 -4.56 -7.52 -24.14
CA GLY A 104 -3.30 -7.44 -24.87
C GLY A 104 -2.40 -6.25 -24.47
N HIS A 105 -2.65 -5.63 -23.30
CA HIS A 105 -1.85 -4.49 -22.81
C HIS A 105 -0.56 -4.95 -22.09
N ILE A 106 0.37 -5.54 -22.84
CA ILE A 106 1.59 -6.17 -22.30
C ILE A 106 2.46 -5.20 -21.48
N ASP A 107 2.66 -3.96 -21.95
CA ASP A 107 3.51 -2.99 -21.24
C ASP A 107 2.96 -2.65 -19.84
N LYS A 108 1.63 -2.52 -19.72
CA LYS A 108 0.97 -2.24 -18.44
C LYS A 108 1.01 -3.43 -17.48
N ILE A 109 1.04 -4.66 -18.02
CA ILE A 109 1.21 -5.87 -17.20
C ILE A 109 2.57 -5.88 -16.51
N GLU A 110 3.63 -5.55 -17.25
CA GLU A 110 4.98 -5.48 -16.68
C GLU A 110 5.10 -4.38 -15.63
N GLU A 111 4.44 -3.24 -15.83
CA GLU A 111 4.32 -2.21 -14.80
C GLU A 111 3.59 -2.73 -13.54
N VAL A 112 2.43 -3.38 -13.70
CA VAL A 112 1.68 -4.00 -12.59
C VAL A 112 2.54 -4.97 -11.80
N LYS A 113 3.27 -5.87 -12.47
CA LYS A 113 4.15 -6.85 -11.82
C LYS A 113 5.27 -6.19 -11.00
N ARG A 114 5.88 -5.12 -11.52
CA ARG A 114 6.89 -4.35 -10.78
C ARG A 114 6.31 -3.74 -9.52
N ILE A 115 5.11 -3.15 -9.62
CA ILE A 115 4.42 -2.53 -8.47
C ILE A 115 4.06 -3.61 -7.43
N ILE A 116 3.50 -4.75 -7.85
CA ILE A 116 3.21 -5.89 -6.97
C ILE A 116 4.47 -6.34 -6.24
N THR A 117 5.58 -6.50 -6.96
CA THR A 117 6.86 -6.93 -6.38
C THR A 117 7.35 -5.93 -5.32
N GLY A 118 7.23 -4.63 -5.58
CA GLY A 118 7.56 -3.58 -4.60
C GLY A 118 6.72 -3.68 -3.33
N PHE A 119 5.40 -3.87 -3.46
CA PHE A 119 4.52 -4.09 -2.31
C PHE A 119 4.81 -5.40 -1.56
N GLU A 120 5.15 -6.48 -2.25
CA GLU A 120 5.49 -7.77 -1.63
C GLU A 120 6.80 -7.66 -0.82
N GLN A 121 7.78 -6.88 -1.29
CA GLN A 121 8.97 -6.55 -0.52
C GLN A 121 8.64 -5.75 0.74
N VAL A 122 7.83 -4.68 0.60
CA VAL A 122 7.34 -3.87 1.73
C VAL A 122 6.61 -4.74 2.76
N LEU A 123 5.73 -5.63 2.31
CA LEU A 123 5.00 -6.56 3.18
C LEU A 123 5.92 -7.57 3.87
N SER A 124 6.97 -8.04 3.20
CA SER A 124 7.96 -8.92 3.81
C SER A 124 8.64 -8.22 4.99
N THR A 125 9.09 -6.99 4.79
CA THR A 125 9.72 -6.17 5.83
C THR A 125 8.76 -5.88 6.98
N LEU A 126 7.51 -5.52 6.68
CA LEU A 126 6.46 -5.27 7.68
C LEU A 126 6.12 -6.50 8.54
N LYS A 127 6.24 -7.71 7.97
CA LYS A 127 5.87 -8.96 8.64
C LYS A 127 7.03 -9.63 9.40
N GLN A 128 8.27 -9.32 9.05
CA GLN A 128 9.43 -9.82 9.78
C GLN A 128 9.45 -9.24 11.20
N ARG A 129 9.47 -10.12 12.20
CA ARG A 129 9.70 -9.81 13.61
C ARG A 129 11.12 -10.20 14.00
#